data_AF-A0A5J5HRP5-F1
#
_entry.id   AF-A0A5J5HRP5-F1
#
_cell.length_a   1.000
_cell.length_b   1.000
_cell.length_c   1.000
_cell.angle_alpha   90.00
_cell.angle_beta   90.00
_cell.angle_gamma   90.00
#
_symmetry.space_group_name_H-M   'P 1'
#
loop_
_entity.id
_entity.type
_entity.pdbx_description
1 polymer ?
#
loop_
_entity_poly.entity_id
_entity_poly.type
_entity_poly.pdbx_seq_one_letter_code
_entity_poly.pdbx_strand_id
1 'polypeptide(L)'
;MCRMRLGELKVDFMPDDAALLGFTNRWYARGIETAVTATLTPDLQIKHLTAPYFLATKLEAYLGRGGNDPLRSHDLEDVLLVIDGREELLAEVLEADDDVRTFIAKQLRDLQAHEYFDSFLDGNIRGSSGREDVVRSRIEALAGYHGEG
;
A
#
# COMPACT_ATOMS: atom_id res chain seq x y z
N MET A 1 8.50 15.26 6.17
CA MET A 1 7.42 14.75 7.05
C MET A 1 7.22 15.78 8.15
N CYS A 2 6.04 16.40 8.24
CA CYS A 2 5.74 17.40 9.27
C CYS A 2 5.00 16.72 10.43
N ARG A 3 5.70 16.53 11.55
CA ARG A 3 5.16 15.85 12.74
C ARG A 3 4.68 16.86 13.76
N MET A 4 3.41 16.78 14.13
CA MET A 4 2.81 17.58 15.18
C MET A 4 2.45 16.71 16.39
N ARG A 5 2.32 17.34 17.56
CA ARG A 5 1.77 16.70 18.75
C ARG A 5 0.42 17.31 19.08
N LEU A 6 -0.61 16.47 19.16
CA LEU A 6 -1.93 16.83 19.67
C LEU A 6 -2.08 16.16 21.05
N GLY A 7 -1.72 16.88 22.10
CA GLY A 7 -1.56 16.28 23.43
C GLY A 7 -0.46 15.21 23.43
N GLU A 8 -0.80 13.98 23.82
CA GLU A 8 0.11 12.83 23.78
C GLU A 8 0.19 12.17 22.39
N LEU A 9 -0.76 12.46 21.50
CA LEU A 9 -0.81 11.86 20.17
C LEU A 9 0.21 12.53 19.24
N LYS A 10 1.07 11.73 18.62
CA LYS A 10 1.90 12.18 17.50
C LYS A 10 1.08 12.04 16.21
N VAL A 11 0.92 13.13 15.48
CA VAL A 11 0.17 13.20 14.23
C VAL A 11 1.13 13.65 13.14
N ASP A 12 1.23 12.87 12.07
CA ASP A 12 1.97 13.27 10.88
C ASP A 12 1.01 13.95 9.90
N PHE A 13 1.27 15.22 9.58
CA PHE A 13 0.55 15.95 8.54
C PHE A 13 1.26 15.71 7.21
N MET A 14 0.53 15.14 6.26
CA MET A 14 1.00 14.89 4.90
C MET A 14 0.16 15.72 3.92
N PRO A 15 0.62 16.92 3.51
CA PRO A 15 0.02 17.67 2.43
C PRO A 15 0.16 16.90 1.11
N ASP A 16 -0.79 17.12 0.21
CA ASP A 16 -0.78 16.69 -1.18
C ASP A 16 -0.02 17.66 -2.10
N ASP A 17 0.27 18.88 -1.65
CA ASP A 17 1.07 19.86 -2.36
C ASP A 17 2.60 19.61 -2.22
N ALA A 18 3.24 19.36 -3.37
CA ALA A 18 4.68 19.09 -3.48
C ALA A 18 5.54 20.28 -3.07
N ALA A 19 5.02 21.50 -3.22
CA ALA A 19 5.72 22.72 -2.84
C ALA A 19 5.92 22.83 -1.32
N LEU A 20 5.13 22.14 -0.51
CA LEU A 20 5.16 22.26 0.96
C LEU A 20 6.19 21.37 1.65
N LEU A 21 6.67 20.27 1.02
CA LEU A 21 7.53 19.29 1.70
C LEU A 21 8.76 18.80 0.91
N GLY A 22 8.92 19.18 -0.37
CA GLY A 22 10.07 18.76 -1.19
C GLY A 22 10.01 17.30 -1.65
N PHE A 23 8.91 16.60 -1.37
CA PHE A 23 8.54 15.30 -1.93
C PHE A 23 7.03 15.12 -1.75
N THR A 24 6.35 14.60 -2.77
CA THR A 24 4.97 14.11 -2.63
C THR A 24 4.86 12.69 -3.13
N ASN A 25 4.05 11.93 -2.41
CA ASN A 25 3.53 10.69 -2.94
C ASN A 25 2.52 11.04 -4.04
N ARG A 26 2.80 10.64 -5.29
CA ARG A 26 1.97 10.99 -6.45
C ARG A 26 0.50 10.59 -6.29
N TRP A 27 0.21 9.63 -5.42
CA TRP A 27 -1.11 9.06 -5.20
C TRP A 27 -1.95 9.84 -4.18
N TYR A 28 -1.40 10.83 -3.47
CA TYR A 28 -2.15 11.55 -2.42
C TYR A 28 -3.29 12.39 -2.96
N ALA A 29 -3.08 13.18 -4.02
CA ALA A 29 -4.13 14.06 -4.54
C ALA A 29 -5.39 13.27 -4.94
N ARG A 30 -5.23 12.27 -5.81
CA ARG A 30 -6.33 11.39 -6.24
C ARG A 30 -6.86 10.54 -5.10
N GLY A 31 -5.99 9.99 -4.25
CA GLY A 31 -6.41 9.20 -3.09
C GLY A 31 -7.27 9.99 -2.09
N ILE A 32 -6.98 11.28 -1.90
CA ILE A 32 -7.79 12.18 -1.07
C ILE A 32 -9.14 12.48 -1.74
N GLU A 33 -9.15 12.75 -3.04
CA GLU A 33 -10.39 12.97 -3.81
C GLU A 33 -11.31 11.76 -3.78
N THR A 34 -10.76 10.55 -3.84
CA THR A 34 -11.51 9.29 -3.83
C THR A 34 -11.64 8.67 -2.43
N ALA A 35 -11.22 9.38 -1.38
CA ALA A 35 -11.25 8.84 -0.02
C ALA A 35 -12.67 8.48 0.41
N VAL A 36 -12.82 7.30 1.01
CA VAL A 36 -14.10 6.77 1.47
C VAL A 36 -14.27 7.03 2.96
N THR A 37 -15.52 7.19 3.38
CA THR A 37 -15.87 7.38 4.79
C THR A 37 -16.14 6.05 5.46
N ALA A 38 -15.52 5.81 6.61
CA ALA A 38 -15.80 4.67 7.48
C ALA A 38 -16.24 5.14 8.87
N THR A 39 -17.23 4.44 9.43
CA THR A 39 -17.71 4.65 10.80
C THR A 39 -16.88 3.80 11.75
N LEU A 40 -16.10 4.43 12.64
CA LEU A 40 -15.33 3.73 13.68
C LEU A 40 -16.16 3.45 14.93
N THR A 41 -16.99 4.41 15.32
CA THR A 41 -17.97 4.31 16.41
C THR A 41 -19.25 5.03 15.96
N PRO A 42 -20.40 4.85 16.64
CA PRO A 42 -21.65 5.51 16.25
C PRO A 42 -21.56 7.04 16.09
N ASP A 43 -20.62 7.67 16.78
CA ASP A 43 -20.36 9.11 16.83
C ASP A 43 -19.07 9.54 16.10
N LEU A 44 -18.28 8.60 15.55
CA LEU A 44 -17.01 8.91 14.88
C LEU A 44 -16.96 8.31 13.47
N GLN A 45 -16.87 9.21 12.49
CA GLN A 45 -16.57 8.88 11.10
C GLN A 45 -15.21 9.43 10.71
N ILE A 46 -14.45 8.63 9.98
CA ILE A 46 -13.16 9.03 9.42
C ILE A 46 -13.19 8.86 7.90
N LYS A 47 -12.34 9.62 7.22
CA LYS A 47 -12.01 9.34 5.82
C LYS A 47 -10.71 8.54 5.75
N HIS A 48 -10.68 7.54 4.89
CA HIS A 48 -9.47 6.81 4.57
C HIS A 48 -9.38 6.56 3.06
N LEU A 49 -8.16 6.29 2.60
CA LEU A 49 -7.92 5.92 1.20
C LEU A 49 -8.63 4.61 0.87
N THR A 50 -9.05 4.45 -0.38
CA THR A 50 -9.43 3.12 -0.88
C THR A 50 -8.22 2.18 -0.85
N ALA A 51 -8.46 0.86 -0.85
CA ALA A 51 -7.37 -0.10 -0.77
C ALA A 51 -6.33 0.04 -1.90
N PRO A 52 -6.72 0.24 -3.18
CA PRO A 52 -5.75 0.46 -4.26
C PRO A 52 -4.86 1.69 -4.02
N TYR A 53 -5.45 2.83 -3.66
CA TYR A 53 -4.69 4.04 -3.38
C TYR A 53 -3.81 3.90 -2.12
N PHE A 54 -4.27 3.20 -1.09
CA PHE A 54 -3.44 2.88 0.07
C PHE A 54 -2.21 2.05 -0.33
N LEU A 55 -2.39 0.95 -1.08
CA LEU A 55 -1.29 0.14 -1.59
C LEU A 55 -0.30 0.98 -2.39
N ALA A 56 -0.79 1.77 -3.34
CA ALA A 56 0.04 2.61 -4.18
C ALA A 56 0.86 3.60 -3.35
N THR A 57 0.27 4.21 -2.32
CA THR A 57 1.02 5.12 -1.44
C THR A 57 2.14 4.42 -0.67
N LYS A 58 1.91 3.19 -0.20
CA LYS A 58 2.91 2.42 0.54
C LYS A 58 4.04 1.94 -0.36
N LEU A 59 3.72 1.43 -1.55
CA LEU A 59 4.71 1.04 -2.55
C LEU A 59 5.57 2.23 -3.00
N GLU A 60 4.98 3.42 -3.21
CA GLU A 60 5.74 4.64 -3.51
C GLU A 60 6.67 5.06 -2.36
N ALA A 61 6.20 4.92 -1.11
CA ALA A 61 7.03 5.20 0.06
C ALA A 61 8.21 4.20 0.17
N TYR A 62 7.99 2.92 -0.10
CA TYR A 62 9.06 1.92 -0.19
C TYR A 62 10.11 2.32 -1.23
N LEU A 63 9.72 2.78 -2.41
CA LEU A 63 10.67 3.25 -3.44
C LEU A 63 11.47 4.49 -3.00
N GLY A 64 10.81 5.46 -2.35
CA GLY A 64 11.43 6.73 -1.98
C GLY A 64 12.36 6.66 -0.76
N ARG A 65 12.03 5.82 0.23
CA ARG A 65 12.76 5.76 1.52
C ARG A 65 13.13 4.35 2.00
N GLY A 66 12.63 3.29 1.35
CA GLY A 66 12.81 1.90 1.79
C GLY A 66 14.20 1.33 1.50
N GLY A 67 15.09 2.07 0.84
CA GLY A 67 16.48 1.66 0.61
C GLY A 67 16.63 0.38 -0.22
N ASN A 68 15.57 -0.02 -0.93
CA ASN A 68 15.46 -1.32 -1.60
C ASN A 68 15.76 -2.51 -0.66
N ASP A 69 15.33 -2.41 0.61
CA ASP A 69 15.47 -3.47 1.61
C ASP A 69 14.07 -3.94 2.06
N PRO A 70 13.52 -5.01 1.45
CA PRO A 70 12.21 -5.50 1.83
C PRO A 70 12.09 -5.96 3.28
N LEU A 71 13.17 -6.48 3.87
CA LEU A 71 13.16 -7.08 5.21
C LEU A 71 13.03 -6.04 6.32
N ARG A 72 13.26 -4.76 6.02
CA ARG A 72 13.20 -3.65 6.98
C ARG A 72 12.13 -2.62 6.62
N SER A 73 11.29 -2.91 5.63
CA SER A 73 10.30 -1.96 5.14
C SER A 73 8.95 -2.13 5.80
N HIS A 74 8.63 -1.24 6.74
CA HIS A 74 7.28 -1.12 7.29
C HIS A 74 6.22 -0.80 6.23
N ASP A 75 6.62 -0.12 5.14
CA ASP A 75 5.69 0.16 4.05
C ASP A 75 5.31 -1.14 3.32
N LEU A 76 6.24 -2.09 3.13
CA LEU A 76 5.91 -3.41 2.56
C LEU A 76 5.16 -4.32 3.54
N GLU A 77 5.43 -4.23 4.84
CA GLU A 77 4.63 -4.91 5.87
C GLU A 77 3.15 -4.50 5.78
N ASP A 78 2.88 -3.19 5.65
CA ASP A 78 1.52 -2.67 5.48
C ASP A 78 0.87 -3.15 4.17
N VAL A 79 1.63 -3.20 3.06
CA VAL A 79 1.14 -3.75 1.78
C VAL A 79 0.75 -5.22 1.94
N LEU A 80 1.61 -6.00 2.59
CA LEU A 80 1.40 -7.43 2.79
C LEU A 80 0.16 -7.69 3.66
N LEU A 81 -0.03 -6.90 4.73
CA LEU A 81 -1.21 -7.00 5.58
C LEU A 81 -2.52 -6.79 4.82
N VAL A 82 -2.55 -5.84 3.86
CA VAL A 82 -3.74 -5.61 3.05
C VAL A 82 -3.94 -6.73 2.03
N ILE A 83 -2.88 -7.19 1.36
CA ILE A 83 -2.96 -8.32 0.41
C ILE A 83 -3.44 -9.59 1.11
N ASP A 84 -2.95 -9.84 2.33
CA ASP A 84 -3.35 -10.98 3.14
C ASP A 84 -4.79 -10.82 3.64
N GLY A 85 -5.13 -9.68 4.24
CA GLY A 85 -6.37 -9.49 4.99
C GLY A 85 -7.60 -9.17 4.14
N ARG A 86 -7.45 -8.75 2.88
CA ARG A 86 -8.56 -8.25 2.05
C ARG A 86 -8.80 -9.11 0.82
N GLU A 87 -9.85 -9.94 0.88
CA GLU A 87 -10.23 -10.85 -0.20
C GLU A 87 -10.67 -10.13 -1.47
N GLU A 88 -11.30 -8.96 -1.31
CA GLU A 88 -11.83 -8.14 -2.39
C GLU A 88 -10.76 -7.32 -3.11
N LEU A 89 -9.52 -7.31 -2.61
CA LEU A 89 -8.46 -6.40 -3.07
C LEU A 89 -8.21 -6.51 -4.59
N LEU A 90 -8.23 -7.73 -5.13
CA LEU A 90 -8.02 -7.92 -6.57
C LEU A 90 -9.11 -7.23 -7.39
N ALA A 91 -10.38 -7.39 -7.01
CA ALA A 91 -11.48 -6.73 -7.70
C ALA A 91 -11.38 -5.20 -7.59
N GLU A 92 -11.08 -4.70 -6.39
CA GLU A 92 -10.92 -3.25 -6.18
C GLU A 92 -9.76 -2.66 -6.98
N VAL A 93 -8.64 -3.37 -7.12
CA VAL A 93 -7.50 -2.93 -7.94
C VAL A 93 -7.85 -2.99 -9.43
N LEU A 94 -8.65 -3.96 -9.87
CA LEU A 94 -9.12 -4.05 -11.26
C LEU A 94 -10.06 -2.90 -11.64
N GLU A 95 -10.85 -2.41 -10.69
CA GLU A 95 -11.76 -1.26 -10.84
C GLU A 95 -11.08 0.11 -10.64
N ALA A 96 -9.82 0.13 -10.20
CA ALA A 96 -9.07 1.37 -9.98
C ALA A 96 -8.65 2.03 -11.31
N ASP A 97 -8.23 3.30 -11.19
CA ASP A 97 -7.63 4.04 -12.31
C ASP A 97 -6.43 3.27 -12.90
N ASP A 98 -6.29 3.29 -14.23
CA ASP A 98 -5.34 2.43 -14.96
C ASP A 98 -3.88 2.64 -14.54
N ASP A 99 -3.52 3.88 -14.21
CA ASP A 99 -2.19 4.26 -13.77
C ASP A 99 -1.84 3.65 -12.40
N VAL A 100 -2.78 3.67 -11.45
CA VAL A 100 -2.66 3.04 -10.13
C VAL A 100 -2.50 1.53 -10.28
N ARG A 101 -3.35 0.92 -11.11
CA ARG A 101 -3.33 -0.53 -11.38
C ARG A 101 -2.00 -0.96 -12.02
N THR A 102 -1.56 -0.24 -13.05
CA THR A 102 -0.25 -0.46 -13.71
C THR A 102 0.91 -0.31 -12.73
N PHE A 103 0.87 0.72 -11.88
CA PHE A 103 1.90 0.95 -10.89
C PHE A 103 2.00 -0.18 -9.88
N ILE A 104 0.89 -0.57 -9.24
CA ILE A 104 0.84 -1.67 -8.27
C ILE A 104 1.41 -2.95 -8.89
N ALA A 105 0.92 -3.31 -10.08
CA ALA A 105 1.35 -4.52 -10.77
C ALA A 105 2.86 -4.51 -11.04
N LYS A 106 3.41 -3.38 -11.50
CA LYS A 106 4.86 -3.23 -11.70
C LYS A 106 5.64 -3.43 -10.40
N GLN A 107 5.25 -2.75 -9.32
CA GLN A 107 6.00 -2.83 -8.06
C GLN A 107 5.94 -4.22 -7.45
N LEU A 108 4.82 -4.93 -7.58
CA LEU A 108 4.70 -6.31 -7.11
C LEU A 108 5.57 -7.27 -7.94
N ARG A 109 5.66 -7.08 -9.27
CA ARG A 109 6.62 -7.85 -10.10
C ARG A 109 8.06 -7.60 -9.68
N ASP A 110 8.44 -6.34 -9.48
CA ASP A 110 9.79 -5.98 -9.03
C ASP A 110 10.09 -6.59 -7.65
N LEU A 111 9.11 -6.59 -6.74
CA LEU A 111 9.22 -7.22 -5.43
C LEU A 111 9.35 -8.75 -5.53
N GLN A 112 8.57 -9.40 -6.39
CA GLN A 112 8.68 -10.85 -6.64
C GLN A 112 10.05 -11.26 -7.20
N ALA A 113 10.68 -10.37 -7.99
CA ALA A 113 12.02 -10.60 -8.54
C ALA A 113 13.15 -10.31 -7.53
N HIS A 114 12.83 -9.77 -6.35
CA HIS A 114 13.82 -9.40 -5.35
C HIS A 114 14.41 -10.64 -4.65
N GLU A 115 15.73 -10.66 -4.41
CA GLU A 115 16.42 -11.82 -3.81
C GLU A 115 15.87 -12.20 -2.41
N TYR A 116 15.39 -11.21 -1.66
CA TYR A 116 14.81 -11.37 -0.33
C TYR A 116 13.28 -11.56 -0.32
N PHE A 117 12.63 -11.74 -1.48
CA PHE A 117 11.17 -11.89 -1.53
C PHE A 117 10.66 -13.05 -0.67
N ASP A 118 11.29 -14.22 -0.80
CA ASP A 118 10.90 -15.40 -0.02
C ASP A 118 11.13 -15.20 1.48
N SER A 119 12.28 -14.64 1.86
CA SER A 119 12.58 -14.31 3.26
C SER A 119 11.63 -13.25 3.82
N PHE A 120 11.19 -12.30 3.00
CA PHE A 120 10.22 -11.28 3.38
C PHE A 120 8.85 -11.91 3.67
N LEU A 121 8.37 -12.83 2.83
CA LEU A 121 7.11 -13.51 3.07
C LEU A 121 7.15 -14.40 4.32
N ASP A 122 8.19 -15.25 4.45
CA ASP A 122 8.36 -16.14 5.60
C ASP A 122 8.46 -15.37 6.93
N GLY A 123 9.16 -14.23 6.92
CA GLY A 123 9.31 -13.40 8.12
C GLY A 123 8.04 -12.67 8.58
N ASN A 124 7.07 -12.46 7.69
CA ASN A 124 5.92 -11.58 7.95
C ASN A 124 4.56 -12.31 7.94
N ILE A 125 4.44 -13.44 7.26
CA ILE A 125 3.20 -14.21 7.24
C ILE A 125 3.13 -15.10 8.47
N ARG A 126 2.22 -14.77 9.39
CA ARG A 126 1.92 -15.59 10.56
C ARG A 126 0.62 -16.33 10.32
N GLY A 127 0.63 -17.66 10.33
CA GLY A 127 -0.62 -18.40 10.09
C GLY A 127 -0.46 -19.91 10.01
N SER A 128 -1.59 -20.57 9.72
CA SER A 128 -1.62 -22.00 9.43
C SER A 128 -0.84 -22.33 8.15
N SER A 129 -0.32 -23.56 8.08
CA SER A 129 0.22 -24.15 6.85
C SER A 129 -0.67 -23.80 5.63
N GLY A 130 -0.06 -23.23 4.58
CA GLY A 130 -0.73 -22.85 3.32
C GLY A 130 -1.15 -21.37 3.20
N ARG A 131 -1.04 -20.55 4.26
CA ARG A 131 -1.39 -19.12 4.15
C ARG A 131 -0.44 -18.35 3.22
N GLU A 132 0.84 -18.70 3.25
CA GLU A 132 1.84 -18.14 2.35
C GLU A 132 1.49 -18.36 0.88
N ASP A 133 1.02 -19.56 0.51
CA ASP A 133 0.62 -19.88 -0.87
C ASP A 133 -0.56 -19.01 -1.35
N VAL A 134 -1.51 -18.73 -0.46
CA VAL A 134 -2.63 -17.82 -0.74
C VAL A 134 -2.11 -16.41 -1.02
N VAL A 135 -1.20 -15.91 -0.17
CA VAL A 135 -0.62 -14.58 -0.36
C VAL A 135 0.19 -14.50 -1.64
N ARG A 136 1.01 -15.51 -1.93
CA ARG A 136 1.76 -15.60 -3.20
C ARG A 136 0.84 -15.55 -4.41
N SER A 137 -0.25 -16.33 -4.38
CA SER A 137 -1.25 -16.36 -5.45
C SER A 137 -1.92 -15.00 -5.65
N ARG A 138 -2.21 -14.26 -4.57
CA ARG A 138 -2.78 -12.91 -4.64
C ARG A 138 -1.79 -11.90 -5.19
N ILE A 139 -0.53 -11.95 -4.76
CA ILE A 139 0.54 -11.11 -5.31
C ILE A 139 0.69 -11.37 -6.81
N GLU A 140 0.72 -12.63 -7.24
CA GLU A 140 0.81 -12.99 -8.65
C GLU A 140 -0.37 -12.47 -9.47
N ALA A 141 -1.60 -12.60 -8.97
CA ALA A 141 -2.79 -12.09 -9.64
C ALA A 141 -2.75 -10.56 -9.81
N LEU A 142 -2.32 -9.83 -8.77
CA LEU A 142 -2.16 -8.37 -8.83
C LEU A 142 -1.00 -7.96 -9.76
N ALA A 143 0.08 -8.73 -9.76
CA ALA A 143 1.28 -8.52 -10.59
C ALA A 143 1.05 -8.84 -12.07
N GLY A 144 0.04 -9.67 -12.40
CA GLY A 144 -0.28 -10.09 -13.76
C GLY A 144 -0.90 -9.01 -14.65
N TYR A 145 -1.21 -7.83 -14.12
CA TYR A 145 -1.72 -6.74 -14.93
C TYR A 145 -0.60 -6.06 -15.75
N HIS A 146 -0.76 -6.07 -17.06
CA HIS A 146 0.08 -5.34 -18.02
C HIS A 146 -0.85 -4.34 -18.70
N GLY A 147 -0.63 -3.05 -18.47
CA GLY A 147 -1.47 -1.96 -18.99
C GLY A 147 -1.85 -2.12 -20.46
N GLU A 148 -2.99 -1.55 -20.86
CA GLU A 148 -3.27 -1.34 -22.28
C GLU A 148 -2.24 -0.31 -22.80
N GLY A 149 -1.43 -0.74 -23.78
CA GLY A 149 -0.38 0.09 -24.40
C GLY A 149 -0.92 1.18 -25.31
#